data_AF-A0A1E3K6C6-F1
#
_entry.id   AF-A0A1E3K6C6-F1
#
_cell.length_a   1.000
_cell.length_b   1.000
_cell.length_c   1.000
_cell.angle_alpha   90.00
_cell.angle_beta   90.00
_cell.angle_gamma   90.00
#
_symmetry.space_group_name_H-M   'P 1'
#
loop_
_entity.id
_entity.type
_entity.pdbx_description
1 polymer ?
#
loop_
_entity_poly.entity_id
_entity_poly.type
_entity_poly.pdbx_seq_one_letter_code
_entity_poly.pdbx_strand_id
1 'polypeptide(L)'
;MSSSQSCRIHRLTCVPNDYPWGEVGNDSLAARLTKNASKSFKVKPDQPYAELWMGTHPNNPAHLYSSPETLLSSYLNDHPELLGSVKKFETPFTGAKGSGTEGQEEGHVSFLFKVLTCKQALPLQIHPNKDLAQKLHEENPEQFGDVNHKPEIAVCLSDRFLGFASFRPFAKIVSLLQNVPEVSQLSASLRSAVEAFISSPSGKALQKTWGEFLKLGDSEEAVKVFSQRVLDQGPSAFSGVDIEDDDKKRLVRAVELGNKYNPGDGGLFSSLQVSNCLELKKGQGMYVGADGPHAWMEGEIVELMAISDNVINVGFTEDDAKDDPSLVAEVVTCTPKAIKDLILDSQIFSKGKNGNTRVYSVPFEEFSIMKIDGDEVLEALDGAGIAVVIDGEYALEEEEGVKHGGQGPDGEGGQGTVWFIGSHTETKWTARDGKGEVWIAFYDKKAPHDEVGLK
;
A
#
# COMPACT_ATOMS: atom_id res chain seq x y z
N MET A 1 31.11 -33.77 10.05
CA MET A 1 29.74 -33.80 9.51
C MET A 1 29.46 -32.38 9.07
N SER A 2 29.48 -32.10 7.77
CA SER A 2 29.14 -30.75 7.30
C SER A 2 27.68 -30.53 7.66
N SER A 3 27.38 -29.49 8.44
CA SER A 3 26.02 -29.02 8.56
C SER A 3 25.57 -28.71 7.14
N SER A 4 24.61 -29.47 6.59
CA SER A 4 23.96 -29.07 5.35
C SER A 4 23.39 -27.68 5.61
N GLN A 5 24.00 -26.67 5.02
CA GLN A 5 23.53 -25.29 5.13
C GLN A 5 22.09 -25.30 4.60
N SER A 6 21.14 -24.87 5.43
CA SER A 6 19.75 -24.80 5.02
C SER A 6 19.67 -23.90 3.78
N CYS A 7 18.95 -24.34 2.75
CA CYS A 7 18.62 -23.52 1.58
C CYS A 7 18.09 -22.18 2.06
N ARG A 8 18.63 -21.05 1.58
CA ARG A 8 18.22 -19.72 2.07
C ARG A 8 17.24 -19.04 1.13
N ILE A 9 17.12 -19.52 -0.11
CA ILE A 9 16.15 -19.03 -1.10
C ILE A 9 15.02 -20.04 -1.32
N HIS A 10 13.78 -19.60 -1.11
CA HIS A 10 12.59 -20.43 -1.28
C HIS A 10 11.59 -19.76 -2.22
N ARG A 11 11.14 -20.47 -3.26
CA ARG A 11 10.02 -19.98 -4.07
C ARG A 11 8.72 -20.06 -3.24
N LEU A 12 7.86 -19.06 -3.39
CA LEU A 12 6.60 -18.96 -2.67
C LEU A 12 5.39 -19.25 -3.57
N THR A 13 4.36 -19.79 -2.96
CA THR A 13 2.99 -19.82 -3.48
C THR A 13 2.21 -18.64 -2.90
N CYS A 14 1.72 -17.77 -3.76
CA CYS A 14 0.89 -16.61 -3.40
C CYS A 14 -0.40 -16.61 -4.24
N VAL A 15 -1.52 -16.21 -3.64
CA VAL A 15 -2.81 -16.12 -4.32
C VAL A 15 -3.39 -14.71 -4.15
N PRO A 16 -4.12 -14.18 -5.16
CA PRO A 16 -4.58 -12.81 -5.13
C PRO A 16 -5.90 -12.70 -4.36
N ASN A 17 -6.07 -11.59 -3.67
CA ASN A 17 -7.37 -11.15 -3.18
C ASN A 17 -8.22 -10.64 -4.36
N ASP A 18 -9.53 -10.94 -4.32
CA ASP A 18 -10.49 -10.65 -5.38
C ASP A 18 -11.47 -9.53 -5.02
N TYR A 19 -10.96 -8.50 -4.32
CA TYR A 19 -11.75 -7.34 -3.93
C TYR A 19 -12.37 -6.62 -5.14
N PRO A 20 -13.58 -6.05 -5.00
CA PRO A 20 -14.36 -5.50 -6.12
C PRO A 20 -13.68 -4.33 -6.84
N TRP A 21 -12.74 -3.65 -6.17
CA TRP A 21 -11.99 -2.54 -6.74
C TRP A 21 -10.90 -2.96 -7.72
N GLY A 22 -10.56 -4.25 -7.75
CA GLY A 22 -9.55 -4.82 -8.63
C GLY A 22 -9.91 -4.74 -10.11
N GLU A 23 -8.88 -4.70 -10.95
CA GLU A 23 -9.02 -4.94 -12.38
C GLU A 23 -9.55 -6.36 -12.66
N VAL A 24 -10.14 -6.58 -13.84
CA VAL A 24 -10.90 -7.80 -14.12
C VAL A 24 -10.07 -8.79 -14.95
N GLY A 25 -10.09 -10.07 -14.57
CA GLY A 25 -9.50 -11.13 -15.36
C GLY A 25 -8.02 -10.88 -15.69
N ASN A 26 -7.67 -10.90 -16.99
CA ASN A 26 -6.28 -10.69 -17.42
C ASN A 26 -5.86 -9.21 -17.46
N ASP A 27 -6.79 -8.26 -17.28
CA ASP A 27 -6.44 -6.84 -17.17
C ASP A 27 -5.81 -6.52 -15.81
N SER A 28 -6.02 -7.39 -14.81
CA SER A 28 -5.36 -7.30 -13.51
C SER A 28 -3.92 -7.79 -13.54
N LEU A 29 -2.98 -6.92 -13.16
CA LEU A 29 -1.59 -7.33 -12.91
C LEU A 29 -1.50 -8.41 -11.83
N ALA A 30 -2.25 -8.29 -10.73
CA ALA A 30 -2.27 -9.30 -9.67
C ALA A 30 -2.65 -10.69 -10.22
N ALA A 31 -3.67 -10.75 -11.10
CA ALA A 31 -4.05 -12.00 -11.76
C ALA A 31 -2.96 -12.54 -12.69
N ARG A 32 -2.36 -11.68 -13.52
CA ARG A 32 -1.27 -12.07 -14.45
C ARG A 32 -0.06 -12.64 -13.69
N LEU A 33 0.38 -11.98 -12.63
CA LEU A 33 1.49 -12.42 -11.79
C LEU A 33 1.19 -13.76 -11.11
N THR A 34 -0.05 -13.97 -10.66
CA THR A 34 -0.42 -15.20 -9.95
C THR A 34 -0.19 -16.47 -10.79
N LYS A 35 -0.21 -16.37 -12.12
CA LYS A 35 0.06 -17.52 -13.02
C LYS A 35 1.38 -18.23 -12.69
N ASN A 36 2.42 -17.50 -12.32
CA ASN A 36 3.69 -18.08 -11.86
C ASN A 36 3.85 -18.04 -10.34
N ALA A 37 3.02 -17.29 -9.61
CA ALA A 37 3.00 -17.35 -8.15
C ALA A 37 2.29 -18.60 -7.63
N SER A 38 1.37 -19.23 -8.37
CA SER A 38 0.63 -20.42 -7.89
C SER A 38 0.33 -21.42 -9.00
N LYS A 39 0.63 -22.71 -8.75
CA LYS A 39 0.38 -23.80 -9.73
C LYS A 39 -1.10 -24.07 -9.96
N SER A 40 -1.94 -23.83 -8.96
CA SER A 40 -3.36 -24.18 -8.98
C SER A 40 -4.23 -23.04 -9.51
N PHE A 41 -3.70 -21.82 -9.57
CA PHE A 41 -4.47 -20.65 -9.94
C PHE A 41 -4.82 -20.63 -11.43
N LYS A 42 -6.08 -20.31 -11.71
CA LYS A 42 -6.59 -20.07 -13.05
C LYS A 42 -7.39 -18.77 -13.03
N VAL A 43 -6.97 -17.84 -13.87
CA VAL A 43 -7.68 -16.56 -14.05
C VAL A 43 -9.09 -16.83 -14.51
N LYS A 44 -10.08 -16.27 -13.81
CA LYS A 44 -11.47 -16.22 -14.27
C LYS A 44 -11.71 -14.91 -15.01
N PRO A 45 -12.21 -14.92 -16.25
CA PRO A 45 -12.30 -13.71 -17.08
C PRO A 45 -13.10 -12.56 -16.50
N ASP A 46 -14.15 -12.83 -15.72
CA ASP A 46 -15.08 -11.82 -15.18
C ASP A 46 -14.86 -11.52 -13.69
N GLN A 47 -13.85 -12.14 -13.06
CA GLN A 47 -13.57 -11.96 -11.64
C GLN A 47 -12.60 -10.78 -11.44
N PRO A 48 -12.86 -9.87 -10.49
CA PRO A 48 -11.88 -8.86 -10.11
C PRO A 48 -10.72 -9.51 -9.35
N TYR A 49 -9.52 -9.00 -9.56
CA TYR A 49 -8.31 -9.38 -8.82
C TYR A 49 -7.55 -8.10 -8.47
N ALA A 50 -7.39 -7.88 -7.17
CA ALA A 50 -7.05 -6.59 -6.60
C ALA A 50 -5.61 -6.56 -6.09
N GLU A 51 -5.23 -7.56 -5.29
CA GLU A 51 -3.94 -7.57 -4.59
C GLU A 51 -3.31 -8.94 -4.65
N LEU A 52 -2.02 -9.03 -4.96
CA LEU A 52 -1.22 -10.23 -4.74
C LEU A 52 -0.39 -10.05 -3.48
N TRP A 53 -0.73 -10.76 -2.40
CA TRP A 53 -0.04 -10.68 -1.12
C TRP A 53 1.16 -11.64 -1.07
N MET A 54 2.28 -11.15 -0.55
CA MET A 54 3.52 -11.88 -0.43
C MET A 54 4.12 -11.61 0.95
N GLY A 55 4.10 -12.62 1.81
CA GLY A 55 4.58 -12.49 3.17
C GLY A 55 3.93 -13.47 4.13
N THR A 56 3.99 -13.14 5.40
CA THR A 56 3.58 -14.00 6.52
C THR A 56 2.29 -13.51 7.19
N HIS A 57 1.47 -12.70 6.51
CA HIS A 57 0.24 -12.18 7.10
C HIS A 57 -0.84 -13.28 7.21
N PRO A 58 -1.53 -13.45 8.36
CA PRO A 58 -2.51 -14.52 8.56
C PRO A 58 -3.70 -14.54 7.58
N ASN A 59 -4.21 -13.36 7.17
CA ASN A 59 -5.39 -13.26 6.30
C ASN A 59 -5.20 -13.80 4.88
N ASN A 60 -3.99 -13.72 4.31
CA ASN A 60 -3.67 -14.32 3.01
C ASN A 60 -2.18 -14.68 2.97
N PRO A 61 -1.78 -15.79 3.62
CA PRO A 61 -0.38 -16.11 3.86
C PRO A 61 0.27 -16.77 2.64
N ALA A 62 1.55 -16.46 2.44
CA ALA A 62 2.36 -17.19 1.46
C ALA A 62 2.70 -18.60 1.99
N HIS A 63 2.81 -19.54 1.06
CA HIS A 63 3.22 -20.92 1.34
C HIS A 63 4.50 -21.27 0.58
N LEU A 64 5.19 -22.34 0.96
CA LEU A 64 6.33 -22.81 0.17
C LEU A 64 5.85 -23.39 -1.17
N TYR A 65 6.50 -23.04 -2.28
CA TYR A 65 6.11 -23.53 -3.60
C TYR A 65 6.35 -25.04 -3.79
N SER A 66 7.36 -25.59 -3.12
CA SER A 66 7.68 -27.03 -3.11
C SER A 66 6.74 -27.83 -2.22
N SER A 67 6.17 -27.20 -1.18
CA SER A 67 5.23 -27.79 -0.23
C SER A 67 4.10 -26.78 0.04
N PRO A 68 3.09 -26.68 -0.86
CA PRO A 68 2.06 -25.65 -0.78
C PRO A 68 1.18 -25.70 0.48
N GLU A 69 1.25 -26.78 1.28
CA GLU A 69 0.57 -26.89 2.58
C GLU A 69 1.38 -26.25 3.73
N THR A 70 2.64 -25.89 3.49
CA THR A 70 3.53 -25.31 4.50
C THR A 70 3.49 -23.79 4.41
N LEU A 71 2.92 -23.15 5.44
CA LEU A 71 2.96 -21.71 5.62
C LEU A 71 4.40 -21.20 5.71
N LEU A 72 4.68 -20.06 5.09
CA LEU A 72 5.96 -19.39 5.24
C LEU A 72 6.23 -19.02 6.71
N SER A 73 5.21 -18.57 7.45
CA SER A 73 5.34 -18.22 8.87
C SER A 73 5.80 -19.42 9.71
N SER A 74 5.12 -20.56 9.56
CA SER A 74 5.51 -21.81 10.23
C SER A 74 6.93 -22.25 9.88
N TYR A 75 7.34 -22.12 8.60
CA TYR A 75 8.71 -22.46 8.19
C TYR A 75 9.75 -21.54 8.84
N LEU A 76 9.48 -20.24 8.91
CA LEU A 76 10.39 -19.26 9.53
C LEU A 76 10.45 -19.39 11.04
N ASN A 77 9.38 -19.86 11.69
CA ASN A 77 9.40 -20.22 13.10
C ASN A 77 10.36 -21.39 13.38
N ASP A 78 10.40 -22.40 12.50
CA ASP A 78 11.35 -23.52 12.60
C ASP A 78 12.78 -23.15 12.17
N HIS A 79 12.91 -22.10 11.35
CA HIS A 79 14.18 -21.61 10.78
C HIS A 79 14.43 -20.13 11.08
N PRO A 80 14.47 -19.72 12.36
CA PRO A 80 14.52 -18.31 12.71
C PRO A 80 15.83 -17.67 12.23
N GLU A 81 16.92 -18.40 12.02
CA GLU A 81 18.17 -17.89 11.42
C GLU A 81 18.00 -17.25 10.03
N LEU A 82 16.90 -17.53 9.34
CA LEU A 82 16.59 -16.91 8.05
C LEU A 82 16.13 -15.45 8.20
N LEU A 83 15.52 -15.07 9.31
CA LEU A 83 15.01 -13.71 9.54
C LEU A 83 16.10 -12.65 9.72
N GLY A 84 17.25 -13.04 10.29
CA GLY A 84 18.36 -12.13 10.59
C GLY A 84 17.92 -10.97 11.49
N SER A 85 18.27 -9.75 11.09
CA SER A 85 17.99 -8.52 11.84
C SER A 85 16.51 -8.12 11.89
N VAL A 86 15.64 -8.76 11.10
CA VAL A 86 14.17 -8.58 11.18
C VAL A 86 13.63 -8.97 12.56
N LYS A 87 14.29 -9.90 13.28
CA LYS A 87 13.89 -10.35 14.62
C LYS A 87 13.80 -9.25 15.69
N LYS A 88 14.32 -8.05 15.42
CA LYS A 88 14.18 -6.94 16.35
C LYS A 88 12.73 -6.45 16.46
N PHE A 89 11.91 -6.68 15.43
CA PHE A 89 10.50 -6.31 15.42
C PHE A 89 9.71 -7.42 16.09
N GLU A 90 8.91 -7.06 17.09
CA GLU A 90 7.98 -7.98 17.74
C GLU A 90 6.84 -8.33 16.77
N THR A 91 6.42 -9.59 16.75
CA THR A 91 5.22 -10.00 16.04
C THR A 91 4.01 -9.29 16.64
N PRO A 92 3.14 -8.64 15.84
CA PRO A 92 2.01 -7.90 16.38
C PRO A 92 0.75 -8.75 16.62
N PHE A 93 0.80 -10.03 16.27
CA PHE A 93 -0.27 -10.97 16.41
C PHE A 93 -0.23 -11.62 17.80
N THR A 94 -1.30 -11.44 18.58
CA THR A 94 -1.36 -11.85 19.98
C THR A 94 -2.00 -13.23 20.18
N GLY A 95 -2.64 -13.78 19.13
CA GLY A 95 -3.47 -14.97 19.24
C GLY A 95 -4.77 -14.73 20.01
N ALA A 96 -5.20 -13.47 20.16
CA ALA A 96 -6.46 -13.14 20.80
C ALA A 96 -7.63 -13.83 20.07
N LYS A 97 -8.55 -14.42 20.83
CA LYS A 97 -9.69 -15.14 20.26
C LYS A 97 -10.57 -14.18 19.43
N GLY A 98 -10.86 -14.57 18.19
CA GLY A 98 -11.66 -13.79 17.25
C GLY A 98 -10.83 -12.85 16.38
N SER A 99 -9.54 -12.69 16.63
CA SER A 99 -8.68 -11.80 15.83
C SER A 99 -8.29 -12.36 14.46
N GLY A 100 -8.49 -13.66 14.23
CA GLY A 100 -8.00 -14.34 13.04
C GLY A 100 -6.49 -14.64 13.08
N THR A 101 -5.86 -14.45 14.25
CA THR A 101 -4.41 -14.62 14.45
C THR A 101 -4.06 -15.76 15.42
N GLU A 102 -5.03 -16.56 15.83
CA GLU A 102 -4.82 -17.69 16.76
C GLU A 102 -3.81 -18.71 16.21
N GLY A 103 -2.72 -18.94 16.95
CA GLY A 103 -1.67 -19.86 16.53
C GLY A 103 -0.73 -19.30 15.45
N GLN A 104 -0.75 -17.99 15.22
CA GLN A 104 0.08 -17.26 14.25
C GLN A 104 0.88 -16.14 14.95
N GLU A 105 1.46 -16.43 16.11
CA GLU A 105 2.18 -15.46 16.95
C GLU A 105 3.68 -15.35 16.60
N GLU A 106 4.21 -16.24 15.75
CA GLU A 106 5.65 -16.41 15.54
C GLU A 106 6.03 -16.65 14.07
N GLY A 107 7.29 -16.35 13.74
CA GLY A 107 7.85 -16.64 12.41
C GLY A 107 7.47 -15.62 11.32
N HIS A 108 7.26 -14.35 11.68
CA HIS A 108 6.84 -13.33 10.72
C HIS A 108 8.00 -12.46 10.22
N VAL A 109 7.89 -12.02 8.96
CA VAL A 109 8.64 -10.85 8.49
C VAL A 109 7.98 -9.57 8.99
N SER A 110 8.71 -8.45 9.04
CA SER A 110 8.20 -7.16 9.56
C SER A 110 7.26 -6.40 8.63
N PHE A 111 6.97 -6.96 7.45
CA PHE A 111 6.25 -6.28 6.38
C PHE A 111 5.30 -7.21 5.63
N LEU A 112 4.32 -6.62 4.96
CA LEU A 112 3.51 -7.28 3.94
C LEU A 112 3.78 -6.63 2.59
N PHE A 113 4.30 -7.42 1.65
CA PHE A 113 4.59 -6.97 0.29
C PHE A 113 3.43 -7.29 -0.64
N LYS A 114 3.00 -6.32 -1.45
CA LYS A 114 1.89 -6.49 -2.38
C LYS A 114 2.22 -5.97 -3.77
N VAL A 115 1.56 -6.58 -4.75
CA VAL A 115 1.27 -5.91 -6.03
C VAL A 115 -0.22 -5.61 -6.05
N LEU A 116 -0.56 -4.34 -6.24
CA LEU A 116 -1.93 -3.84 -6.19
C LEU A 116 -2.33 -3.26 -7.54
N THR A 117 -3.56 -3.54 -7.96
CA THR A 117 -4.15 -3.00 -9.19
C THR A 117 -5.59 -2.60 -8.95
N CYS A 118 -5.92 -1.33 -9.16
CA CYS A 118 -7.24 -0.79 -8.90
C CYS A 118 -7.79 -0.03 -10.11
N LYS A 119 -9.08 -0.24 -10.39
CA LYS A 119 -9.85 0.45 -11.45
C LYS A 119 -10.85 1.48 -10.89
N GLN A 120 -10.99 1.48 -9.56
CA GLN A 120 -11.86 2.32 -8.76
C GLN A 120 -11.22 2.52 -7.38
N ALA A 121 -11.76 3.48 -6.62
CA ALA A 121 -11.30 3.79 -5.28
C ALA A 121 -11.33 2.55 -4.37
N LEU A 122 -10.22 2.31 -3.68
CA LEU A 122 -10.23 1.57 -2.42
C LEU A 122 -10.99 2.39 -1.37
N PRO A 123 -11.48 1.76 -0.29
CA PRO A 123 -11.98 2.48 0.87
C PRO A 123 -11.03 3.61 1.30
N LEU A 124 -11.59 4.69 1.83
CA LEU A 124 -10.82 5.78 2.42
C LEU A 124 -10.30 5.31 3.78
N GLN A 125 -8.99 5.10 3.85
CA GLN A 125 -8.33 4.42 4.94
C GLN A 125 -7.58 5.38 5.85
N ILE A 126 -7.58 5.05 7.14
CA ILE A 126 -6.73 5.64 8.15
C ILE A 126 -6.18 4.51 9.02
N HIS A 127 -4.92 4.64 9.46
CA HIS A 127 -4.29 3.68 10.34
C HIS A 127 -4.01 4.27 11.72
N PRO A 128 -4.34 3.55 12.81
CA PRO A 128 -3.93 3.95 14.15
C PRO A 128 -2.41 3.95 14.29
N ASN A 129 -1.91 4.81 15.18
CA ASN A 129 -0.54 4.66 15.66
C ASN A 129 -0.44 3.42 16.58
N LYS A 130 0.77 3.03 16.97
CA LYS A 130 1.00 1.78 17.71
C LYS A 130 0.27 1.76 19.07
N ASP A 131 0.28 2.87 19.80
CA ASP A 131 -0.39 2.97 21.10
C ASP A 131 -1.91 2.80 20.98
N LEU A 132 -2.52 3.44 19.97
CA LEU A 132 -3.96 3.33 19.72
C LEU A 132 -4.32 1.94 19.18
N ALA A 133 -3.49 1.36 18.31
CA ALA A 133 -3.69 0.01 17.79
C ALA A 133 -3.75 -1.03 18.93
N GLN A 134 -2.83 -0.94 19.89
CA GLN A 134 -2.85 -1.81 21.06
C GLN A 134 -4.15 -1.65 21.87
N LYS A 135 -4.56 -0.42 22.16
CA LYS A 135 -5.82 -0.15 22.88
C LYS A 135 -7.03 -0.73 22.14
N LEU A 136 -7.13 -0.47 20.83
CA LEU A 136 -8.23 -0.92 19.99
C LEU A 136 -8.30 -2.46 19.90
N HIS A 137 -7.14 -3.12 19.81
CA HIS A 137 -7.03 -4.58 19.84
C HIS A 137 -7.49 -5.17 21.19
N GLU A 138 -7.10 -4.55 22.31
CA GLU A 138 -7.53 -4.97 23.65
C GLU A 138 -9.05 -4.82 23.84
N GLU A 139 -9.65 -3.78 23.25
CA GLU A 139 -11.09 -3.48 23.34
C GLU A 139 -11.94 -4.34 22.39
N ASN A 140 -11.50 -4.53 21.14
CA ASN A 140 -12.22 -5.25 20.10
C ASN A 140 -11.27 -6.01 19.14
N PRO A 141 -10.73 -7.18 19.56
CA PRO A 141 -9.78 -7.93 18.76
C PRO A 141 -10.37 -8.49 17.46
N GLU A 142 -11.70 -8.58 17.34
CA GLU A 142 -12.38 -9.04 16.11
C GLU A 142 -12.31 -7.99 14.99
N GLN A 143 -12.31 -6.70 15.34
CA GLN A 143 -12.18 -5.60 14.38
C GLN A 143 -10.72 -5.19 14.17
N PHE A 144 -9.92 -5.20 15.24
CA PHE A 144 -8.52 -4.83 15.22
C PHE A 144 -7.68 -6.07 15.55
N GLY A 145 -7.28 -6.81 14.53
CA GLY A 145 -6.69 -8.15 14.69
C GLY A 145 -5.28 -8.17 15.30
N ASP A 146 -4.59 -7.03 15.38
CA ASP A 146 -3.20 -6.95 15.81
C ASP A 146 -2.89 -5.65 16.58
N VAL A 147 -1.74 -5.59 17.24
CA VAL A 147 -1.32 -4.42 18.05
C VAL A 147 -0.43 -3.42 17.30
N ASN A 148 -0.28 -3.55 15.97
CA ASN A 148 0.68 -2.75 15.23
C ASN A 148 0.08 -1.49 14.61
N HIS A 149 0.97 -0.53 14.33
CA HIS A 149 0.71 0.49 13.33
C HIS A 149 0.94 -0.01 11.90
N LYS A 150 0.55 0.79 10.91
CA LYS A 150 0.62 0.43 9.49
C LYS A 150 1.15 1.59 8.64
N PRO A 151 2.44 1.94 8.73
CA PRO A 151 3.08 2.78 7.73
C PRO A 151 3.18 2.04 6.39
N GLU A 152 3.04 2.78 5.29
CA GLU A 152 2.95 2.22 3.93
C GLU A 152 3.78 3.02 2.92
N ILE A 153 4.26 2.36 1.87
CA ILE A 153 4.81 2.95 0.65
C ILE A 153 4.10 2.35 -0.56
N ALA A 154 3.75 3.19 -1.52
CA ALA A 154 3.24 2.80 -2.83
C ALA A 154 4.21 3.30 -3.91
N VAL A 155 4.61 2.44 -4.85
CA VAL A 155 5.43 2.82 -6.01
C VAL A 155 4.77 2.41 -7.30
N CYS A 156 4.62 3.37 -8.21
CA CYS A 156 3.85 3.21 -9.45
C CYS A 156 4.54 2.28 -10.46
N LEU A 157 3.80 1.26 -10.92
CA LEU A 157 4.23 0.30 -11.95
C LEU A 157 3.68 0.64 -13.34
N SER A 158 2.43 1.12 -13.40
CA SER A 158 1.78 1.61 -14.61
C SER A 158 2.33 2.98 -15.03
N ASP A 159 1.87 3.51 -16.16
CA ASP A 159 2.30 4.85 -16.62
C ASP A 159 1.93 5.96 -15.63
N ARG A 160 0.77 5.79 -14.97
CA ARG A 160 0.25 6.68 -13.93
C ARG A 160 -0.44 5.89 -12.82
N PHE A 161 -0.47 6.46 -11.62
CA PHE A 161 -1.26 5.97 -10.48
C PHE A 161 -1.87 7.15 -9.73
N LEU A 162 -3.20 7.17 -9.62
CA LEU A 162 -3.98 8.25 -9.00
C LEU A 162 -4.42 7.84 -7.60
N GLY A 163 -4.30 8.77 -6.65
CA GLY A 163 -4.80 8.55 -5.30
C GLY A 163 -4.96 9.82 -4.48
N PHE A 164 -5.60 9.66 -3.33
CA PHE A 164 -5.60 10.64 -2.26
C PHE A 164 -4.56 10.25 -1.20
N ALA A 165 -3.80 11.21 -0.69
CA ALA A 165 -2.88 10.97 0.43
C ALA A 165 -2.64 12.21 1.28
N SER A 166 -2.84 12.06 2.60
CA SER A 166 -2.66 13.11 3.62
C SER A 166 -3.53 14.36 3.39
N PHE A 167 -3.69 15.15 4.44
CA PHE A 167 -4.36 16.44 4.33
C PHE A 167 -3.52 17.44 3.51
N ARG A 168 -4.17 18.21 2.64
CA ARG A 168 -3.52 19.29 1.89
C ARG A 168 -3.27 20.52 2.79
N PRO A 169 -2.40 21.46 2.39
CA PRO A 169 -2.18 22.69 3.16
C PRO A 169 -3.48 23.45 3.45
N PHE A 170 -3.63 23.95 4.68
CA PHE A 170 -4.89 24.58 5.13
C PHE A 170 -5.38 25.69 4.20
N ALA A 171 -4.47 26.51 3.64
CA ALA A 171 -4.83 27.56 2.70
C ALA A 171 -5.57 27.01 1.45
N LYS A 172 -5.16 25.83 0.97
CA LYS A 172 -5.79 25.14 -0.17
C LYS A 172 -7.17 24.59 0.21
N ILE A 173 -7.32 24.05 1.42
CA ILE A 173 -8.63 23.60 1.96
C ILE A 173 -9.58 24.80 2.08
N VAL A 174 -9.13 25.90 2.69
CA VAL A 174 -9.91 27.13 2.83
C VAL A 174 -10.37 27.64 1.47
N SER A 175 -9.47 27.68 0.48
CA SER A 175 -9.81 28.12 -0.87
C SER A 175 -10.88 27.24 -1.52
N LEU A 176 -10.81 25.92 -1.37
CA LEU A 176 -11.85 25.02 -1.84
C LEU A 176 -13.19 25.26 -1.15
N LEU A 177 -13.19 25.32 0.19
CA LEU A 177 -14.41 25.51 0.97
C LEU A 177 -15.11 26.86 0.69
N GLN A 178 -14.34 27.89 0.32
CA GLN A 178 -14.89 29.20 -0.04
C GLN A 178 -15.44 29.26 -1.48
N ASN A 179 -14.90 28.47 -2.41
CA ASN A 179 -15.19 28.58 -3.83
C ASN A 179 -16.04 27.42 -4.40
N VAL A 180 -16.25 26.34 -3.64
CA VAL A 180 -17.19 25.26 -4.01
C VAL A 180 -18.61 25.66 -3.55
N PRO A 181 -19.52 26.02 -4.47
CA PRO A 181 -20.83 26.59 -4.11
C PRO A 181 -21.72 25.62 -3.32
N GLU A 182 -21.59 24.32 -3.54
CA GLU A 182 -22.41 23.30 -2.88
C GLU A 182 -22.17 23.23 -1.36
N VAL A 183 -21.06 23.80 -0.87
CA VAL A 183 -20.79 23.93 0.57
C VAL A 183 -21.91 24.70 1.29
N SER A 184 -22.56 25.67 0.62
CA SER A 184 -23.68 26.42 1.23
C SER A 184 -24.97 25.61 1.35
N GLN A 185 -25.06 24.47 0.68
CA GLN A 185 -26.24 23.59 0.67
C GLN A 185 -26.14 22.47 1.74
N LEU A 186 -24.98 22.32 2.36
CA LEU A 186 -24.73 21.33 3.41
C LEU A 186 -25.51 21.65 4.70
N SER A 187 -25.56 20.65 5.58
CA SER A 187 -26.19 20.75 6.89
C SER A 187 -25.70 21.96 7.71
N ALA A 188 -26.55 22.47 8.60
CA ALA A 188 -26.19 23.63 9.43
C ALA A 188 -24.99 23.36 10.35
N SER A 189 -24.84 22.13 10.85
CA SER A 189 -23.70 21.76 11.70
C SER A 189 -22.40 21.78 10.89
N LEU A 190 -22.39 21.19 9.69
CA LEU A 190 -21.22 21.15 8.83
C LEU A 190 -20.85 22.55 8.34
N ARG A 191 -21.82 23.38 7.93
CA ARG A 191 -21.56 24.79 7.58
C ARG A 191 -20.93 25.57 8.74
N SER A 192 -21.42 25.38 9.96
CA SER A 192 -20.84 26.02 11.15
C SER A 192 -19.40 25.56 11.41
N ALA A 193 -19.09 24.28 11.18
CA ALA A 193 -17.73 23.75 11.30
C ALA A 193 -16.80 24.32 10.21
N VAL A 194 -17.27 24.37 8.96
CA VAL A 194 -16.57 24.98 7.82
C VAL A 194 -16.25 26.45 8.08
N GLU A 195 -17.23 27.25 8.53
CA GLU A 195 -17.04 28.67 8.87
C GLU A 195 -15.99 28.86 9.98
N ALA A 196 -16.01 28.00 11.00
CA ALA A 196 -15.02 28.02 12.07
C ALA A 196 -13.60 27.67 11.57
N PHE A 197 -13.47 26.67 10.69
CA PHE A 197 -12.19 26.31 10.08
C PHE A 197 -11.66 27.43 9.18
N ILE A 198 -12.49 28.01 8.32
CA ILE A 198 -12.10 29.14 7.45
C ILE A 198 -11.60 30.33 8.28
N SER A 199 -12.26 30.61 9.40
CA SER A 199 -11.92 31.76 10.27
C SER A 199 -10.63 31.55 11.06
N SER A 200 -10.33 30.32 11.47
CA SER A 200 -9.14 29.98 12.26
C SER A 200 -8.64 28.56 11.92
N PRO A 201 -7.94 28.39 10.77
CA PRO A 201 -7.49 27.08 10.32
C PRO A 201 -6.49 26.46 11.29
N SER A 202 -6.79 25.25 11.75
CA SER A 202 -5.93 24.45 12.63
C SER A 202 -6.26 22.97 12.48
N GLY A 203 -5.35 22.07 12.90
CA GLY A 203 -5.60 20.63 12.88
C GLY A 203 -6.87 20.26 13.65
N LYS A 204 -7.07 20.84 14.84
CA LYS A 204 -8.29 20.62 15.64
C LYS A 204 -9.58 21.11 14.94
N ALA A 205 -9.52 22.26 14.27
CA ALA A 205 -10.67 22.76 13.51
C ALA A 205 -10.95 21.88 12.28
N LEU A 206 -9.91 21.39 11.60
CA LEU A 206 -10.04 20.47 10.47
C LEU A 206 -10.61 19.13 10.92
N GLN A 207 -10.10 18.56 12.02
CA GLN A 207 -10.60 17.31 12.59
C GLN A 207 -12.10 17.38 12.87
N LYS A 208 -12.58 18.47 13.50
CA LYS A 208 -14.01 18.69 13.72
C LYS A 208 -14.79 18.82 12.41
N THR A 209 -14.25 19.55 11.45
CA THR A 209 -14.90 19.78 10.14
C THR A 209 -14.99 18.48 9.34
N TRP A 210 -13.91 17.70 9.32
CA TRP A 210 -13.83 16.43 8.64
C TRP A 210 -14.74 15.39 9.29
N GLY A 211 -14.80 15.32 10.62
CA GLY A 211 -15.77 14.46 11.32
C GLY A 211 -17.23 14.78 10.98
N GLU A 212 -17.57 16.03 10.64
CA GLU A 212 -18.91 16.37 10.10
C GLU A 212 -19.05 15.98 8.62
N PHE A 213 -17.99 16.09 7.81
CA PHE A 213 -18.01 15.60 6.42
C PHE A 213 -18.23 14.09 6.33
N LEU A 214 -17.65 13.31 7.24
CA LEU A 214 -17.78 11.85 7.25
C LEU A 214 -19.19 11.36 7.64
N LYS A 215 -20.05 12.26 8.11
CA LYS A 215 -21.48 11.99 8.38
C LYS A 215 -22.36 12.24 7.16
N LEU A 216 -21.81 12.76 6.06
CA LEU A 216 -22.54 12.90 4.81
C LEU A 216 -22.89 11.51 4.29
N GLY A 217 -24.19 11.24 4.14
CA GLY A 217 -24.65 9.97 3.58
C GLY A 217 -24.44 9.90 2.08
N ASP A 218 -24.38 8.66 1.56
CA ASP A 218 -24.18 8.34 0.14
C ASP A 218 -25.43 8.62 -0.68
N SER A 219 -25.89 9.87 -0.72
CA SER A 219 -26.94 10.38 -1.62
C SER A 219 -27.34 11.83 -1.35
N GLU A 220 -26.58 12.57 -0.55
CA GLU A 220 -26.91 13.96 -0.27
C GLU A 220 -26.97 14.77 -1.58
N GLU A 221 -28.07 15.50 -1.78
CA GLU A 221 -28.34 16.21 -3.03
C GLU A 221 -27.18 17.17 -3.39
N ALA A 222 -26.58 17.81 -2.38
CA ALA A 222 -25.42 18.67 -2.56
C ALA A 222 -24.21 17.94 -3.18
N VAL A 223 -23.98 16.68 -2.82
CA VAL A 223 -22.88 15.86 -3.35
C VAL A 223 -23.15 15.47 -4.81
N LYS A 224 -24.39 15.14 -5.15
CA LYS A 224 -24.80 14.82 -6.53
C LYS A 224 -24.72 16.05 -7.44
N VAL A 225 -25.22 17.20 -6.97
CA VAL A 225 -25.13 18.48 -7.68
C VAL A 225 -23.67 18.89 -7.89
N PHE A 226 -22.82 18.74 -6.87
CA PHE A 226 -21.39 18.99 -6.98
C PHE A 226 -20.75 18.12 -8.07
N SER A 227 -21.00 16.81 -8.02
CA SER A 227 -20.42 15.86 -8.96
C SER A 227 -20.84 16.18 -10.38
N GLN A 228 -22.14 16.43 -10.62
CA GLN A 228 -22.64 16.81 -11.94
C GLN A 228 -22.01 18.11 -12.44
N ARG A 229 -21.89 19.14 -11.58
CA ARG A 229 -21.26 20.41 -11.96
C ARG A 229 -19.80 20.21 -12.38
N VAL A 230 -19.04 19.40 -11.64
CA VAL A 230 -17.65 19.10 -11.96
C VAL A 230 -17.54 18.34 -13.28
N LEU A 231 -18.42 17.37 -13.54
CA LEU A 231 -18.47 16.64 -14.80
C LEU A 231 -18.82 17.54 -16.00
N ASP A 232 -19.75 18.48 -15.82
CA ASP A 232 -20.19 19.39 -16.90
C ASP A 232 -19.13 20.47 -17.22
N GLN A 233 -18.45 20.99 -16.21
CA GLN A 233 -17.55 22.14 -16.35
C GLN A 233 -16.07 21.76 -16.42
N GLY A 234 -15.73 20.52 -16.08
CA GLY A 234 -14.35 20.05 -15.98
C GLY A 234 -13.53 20.92 -15.01
N PRO A 235 -12.26 21.24 -15.34
CA PRO A 235 -11.40 22.07 -14.47
C PRO A 235 -11.98 23.46 -14.15
N SER A 236 -12.86 23.99 -14.99
CA SER A 236 -13.51 25.30 -14.76
C SER A 236 -14.45 25.28 -13.55
N ALA A 237 -14.89 24.10 -13.10
CA ALA A 237 -15.65 23.93 -11.85
C ALA A 237 -14.89 24.42 -10.62
N PHE A 238 -13.56 24.52 -10.71
CA PHE A 238 -12.69 24.99 -9.63
C PHE A 238 -12.11 26.38 -9.92
N SER A 239 -12.80 27.19 -10.73
CA SER A 239 -12.44 28.59 -10.96
C SER A 239 -12.44 29.37 -9.65
N GLY A 240 -11.39 30.17 -9.41
CA GLY A 240 -11.20 30.91 -8.15
C GLY A 240 -10.60 30.10 -7.01
N VAL A 241 -10.48 28.78 -7.15
CA VAL A 241 -9.73 27.94 -6.22
C VAL A 241 -8.23 28.11 -6.47
N ASP A 242 -7.49 28.41 -5.42
CA ASP A 242 -6.03 28.46 -5.40
C ASP A 242 -5.46 27.04 -5.43
N ILE A 243 -5.60 26.31 -6.54
CA ILE A 243 -4.94 25.02 -6.80
C ILE A 243 -4.44 25.02 -8.25
N GLU A 244 -3.38 24.26 -8.49
CA GLU A 244 -2.75 24.16 -9.82
C GLU A 244 -3.70 23.51 -10.84
N ASP A 245 -3.56 23.86 -12.12
CA ASP A 245 -4.47 23.36 -13.15
C ASP A 245 -4.40 21.85 -13.36
N ASP A 246 -3.22 21.25 -13.18
CA ASP A 246 -3.07 19.80 -13.22
C ASP A 246 -3.75 19.13 -12.02
N ASP A 247 -3.76 19.76 -10.85
CA ASP A 247 -4.51 19.26 -9.69
C ASP A 247 -6.02 19.31 -9.96
N LYS A 248 -6.53 20.39 -10.59
CA LYS A 248 -7.95 20.46 -11.00
C LYS A 248 -8.34 19.32 -11.92
N LYS A 249 -7.48 18.95 -12.88
CA LYS A 249 -7.72 17.79 -13.77
C LYS A 249 -7.78 16.49 -12.98
N ARG A 250 -6.91 16.31 -11.98
CA ARG A 250 -6.94 15.14 -11.09
C ARG A 250 -8.23 15.08 -10.27
N LEU A 251 -8.69 16.22 -9.74
CA LEU A 251 -9.97 16.30 -9.02
C LEU A 251 -11.15 15.93 -9.94
N VAL A 252 -11.15 16.40 -11.19
CA VAL A 252 -12.16 16.01 -12.20
C VAL A 252 -12.11 14.50 -12.45
N ARG A 253 -10.91 13.94 -12.66
CA ARG A 253 -10.73 12.49 -12.86
C ARG A 253 -11.24 11.69 -11.66
N ALA A 254 -11.01 12.17 -10.44
CA ALA A 254 -11.52 11.55 -9.24
C ALA A 254 -13.06 11.57 -9.17
N VAL A 255 -13.69 12.67 -9.59
CA VAL A 255 -15.17 12.74 -9.73
C VAL A 255 -15.69 11.80 -10.81
N GLU A 256 -15.02 11.68 -11.95
CA GLU A 256 -15.40 10.72 -13.00
C GLU A 256 -15.39 9.29 -12.50
N LEU A 257 -14.33 8.89 -11.78
CA LEU A 257 -14.21 7.56 -11.20
C LEU A 257 -15.27 7.33 -10.12
N GLY A 258 -15.41 8.27 -9.18
CA GLY A 258 -16.44 8.19 -8.15
C GLY A 258 -17.85 8.11 -8.72
N ASN A 259 -18.19 8.93 -9.70
CA ASN A 259 -19.51 8.88 -10.34
C ASN A 259 -19.75 7.58 -11.12
N LYS A 260 -18.70 6.95 -11.65
CA LYS A 260 -18.81 5.67 -12.37
C LYS A 260 -19.10 4.50 -11.42
N TYR A 261 -18.47 4.48 -10.24
CA TYR A 261 -18.50 3.32 -9.36
C TYR A 261 -19.28 3.51 -8.06
N ASN A 262 -19.26 4.71 -7.48
CA ASN A 262 -19.97 5.06 -6.25
C ASN A 262 -20.64 6.46 -6.34
N PRO A 263 -21.68 6.63 -7.17
CA PRO A 263 -22.28 7.93 -7.46
C PRO A 263 -22.95 8.54 -6.23
N GLY A 264 -22.48 9.73 -5.84
CA GLY A 264 -23.03 10.47 -4.69
C GLY A 264 -22.34 10.18 -3.35
N ASP A 265 -21.18 9.51 -3.37
CA ASP A 265 -20.38 9.20 -2.19
C ASP A 265 -19.90 10.46 -1.44
N GLY A 266 -20.30 10.57 -0.17
CA GLY A 266 -19.92 11.68 0.71
C GLY A 266 -18.44 11.70 1.08
N GLY A 267 -17.79 10.53 1.12
CA GLY A 267 -16.34 10.36 1.32
C GLY A 267 -15.52 10.93 0.16
N LEU A 268 -16.03 10.84 -1.08
CA LEU A 268 -15.40 11.48 -2.24
C LEU A 268 -15.43 13.00 -2.10
N PHE A 269 -16.62 13.55 -1.85
CA PHE A 269 -16.81 14.97 -1.63
C PHE A 269 -15.94 15.46 -0.46
N SER A 270 -15.83 14.69 0.62
CA SER A 270 -14.96 15.00 1.73
C SER A 270 -13.48 15.07 1.31
N SER A 271 -12.98 14.02 0.64
CA SER A 271 -11.58 13.87 0.23
C SER A 271 -11.12 14.92 -0.78
N LEU A 272 -11.98 15.30 -1.73
CA LEU A 272 -11.70 16.35 -2.71
C LEU A 272 -11.45 17.71 -2.04
N GLN A 273 -11.99 17.93 -0.85
CA GLN A 273 -11.97 19.19 -0.13
C GLN A 273 -10.72 19.25 0.75
N VAL A 274 -10.38 18.14 1.42
CA VAL A 274 -9.39 18.14 2.51
C VAL A 274 -8.08 17.40 2.20
N SER A 275 -8.06 16.43 1.29
CA SER A 275 -6.91 15.54 1.07
C SER A 275 -6.14 15.92 -0.19
N ASN A 276 -4.82 15.70 -0.27
CA ASN A 276 -4.12 15.90 -1.54
C ASN A 276 -4.59 14.86 -2.58
N CYS A 277 -4.94 15.28 -3.79
CA CYS A 277 -5.20 14.39 -4.93
C CYS A 277 -3.99 14.44 -5.86
N LEU A 278 -3.21 13.36 -5.91
CA LEU A 278 -1.94 13.33 -6.60
C LEU A 278 -1.85 12.15 -7.57
N GLU A 279 -0.95 12.28 -8.53
CA GLU A 279 -0.65 11.25 -9.51
C GLU A 279 0.85 10.94 -9.47
N LEU A 280 1.19 9.65 -9.32
CA LEU A 280 2.55 9.15 -9.49
C LEU A 280 2.78 8.76 -10.93
N LYS A 281 3.95 9.08 -11.47
CA LYS A 281 4.45 8.49 -12.71
C LYS A 281 5.12 7.15 -12.42
N LYS A 282 5.27 6.31 -13.44
CA LYS A 282 6.03 5.05 -13.34
C LYS A 282 7.37 5.25 -12.61
N GLY A 283 7.59 4.46 -11.57
CA GLY A 283 8.80 4.48 -10.74
C GLY A 283 8.84 5.59 -9.68
N GLN A 284 7.88 6.50 -9.62
CA GLN A 284 7.74 7.40 -8.47
C GLN A 284 7.05 6.68 -7.32
N GLY A 285 7.53 6.93 -6.11
CA GLY A 285 6.92 6.44 -4.88
C GLY A 285 6.14 7.53 -4.16
N MET A 286 5.28 7.12 -3.23
CA MET A 286 4.81 7.94 -2.13
C MET A 286 4.74 7.11 -0.87
N TYR A 287 4.86 7.73 0.30
CA TYR A 287 4.60 7.06 1.56
C TYR A 287 3.38 7.65 2.25
N VAL A 288 2.72 6.81 3.05
CA VAL A 288 1.69 7.21 3.99
C VAL A 288 2.10 6.74 5.37
N GLY A 289 2.18 7.67 6.31
CA GLY A 289 2.49 7.38 7.70
C GLY A 289 1.25 7.53 8.59
N ALA A 290 1.48 7.47 9.91
CA ALA A 290 0.46 7.86 10.87
C ALA A 290 -0.08 9.27 10.55
N ASP A 291 -1.38 9.50 10.80
CA ASP A 291 -2.11 10.74 10.50
C ASP A 291 -2.39 11.02 9.00
N GLY A 292 -2.09 10.08 8.10
CA GLY A 292 -2.32 10.23 6.66
C GLY A 292 -3.55 9.49 6.15
N PRO A 293 -4.74 10.11 6.04
CA PRO A 293 -5.84 9.49 5.32
C PRO A 293 -5.48 9.33 3.85
N HIS A 294 -5.83 8.20 3.25
CA HIS A 294 -5.47 7.89 1.87
C HIS A 294 -6.45 6.94 1.21
N ALA A 295 -6.48 6.96 -0.11
CA ALA A 295 -7.27 6.05 -0.94
C ALA A 295 -6.68 5.97 -2.34
N TRP A 296 -6.46 4.74 -2.82
CA TRP A 296 -5.95 4.47 -4.17
C TRP A 296 -7.10 4.37 -5.17
N MET A 297 -7.04 5.14 -6.25
CA MET A 297 -8.18 5.38 -7.15
C MET A 297 -8.09 4.63 -8.48
N GLU A 298 -6.92 4.65 -9.10
CA GLU A 298 -6.69 4.05 -10.42
C GLU A 298 -5.21 3.78 -10.64
N GLY A 299 -4.87 2.58 -11.11
CA GLY A 299 -3.54 2.21 -11.61
C GLY A 299 -2.95 0.96 -10.94
N GLU A 300 -1.66 0.74 -11.17
CA GLU A 300 -0.91 -0.42 -10.65
C GLU A 300 0.30 0.05 -9.83
N ILE A 301 0.50 -0.54 -8.67
CA ILE A 301 1.64 -0.25 -7.76
C ILE A 301 2.25 -1.54 -7.21
N VAL A 302 3.52 -1.45 -6.82
CA VAL A 302 3.99 -2.24 -5.68
C VAL A 302 3.67 -1.47 -4.41
N GLU A 303 3.18 -2.18 -3.40
CA GLU A 303 2.89 -1.63 -2.09
C GLU A 303 3.65 -2.43 -1.04
N LEU A 304 4.19 -1.72 -0.04
CA LEU A 304 4.81 -2.34 1.11
C LEU A 304 4.33 -1.63 2.36
N MET A 305 3.95 -2.40 3.36
CA MET A 305 3.38 -1.91 4.60
C MET A 305 3.96 -2.69 5.77
N ALA A 306 3.93 -2.10 6.97
CA ALA A 306 4.23 -2.86 8.17
C ALA A 306 3.20 -3.98 8.30
N ILE A 307 3.60 -5.11 8.89
CA ILE A 307 2.69 -6.23 9.05
C ILE A 307 1.57 -5.86 10.04
N SER A 308 0.38 -5.56 9.53
CA SER A 308 -0.82 -5.16 10.27
C SER A 308 -2.03 -5.18 9.36
N ASP A 309 -3.23 -5.41 9.88
CA ASP A 309 -4.49 -5.17 9.15
C ASP A 309 -5.39 -4.13 9.82
N ASN A 310 -4.84 -3.37 10.78
CA ASN A 310 -5.58 -2.30 11.44
C ASN A 310 -5.90 -1.17 10.46
N VAL A 311 -7.19 -1.07 10.11
CA VAL A 311 -7.72 -0.09 9.18
C VAL A 311 -9.02 0.48 9.71
N ILE A 312 -9.20 1.79 9.51
CA ILE A 312 -10.45 2.50 9.78
C ILE A 312 -10.94 3.06 8.45
N ASN A 313 -12.05 2.53 7.95
CA ASN A 313 -12.65 2.84 6.66
C ASN A 313 -13.74 3.91 6.83
N VAL A 314 -13.62 5.05 6.15
CA VAL A 314 -14.53 6.19 6.39
C VAL A 314 -15.13 6.81 5.13
N GLY A 315 -14.97 6.16 3.99
CA GLY A 315 -15.48 6.62 2.69
C GLY A 315 -15.11 5.63 1.59
N PHE A 316 -15.56 5.86 0.35
CA PHE A 316 -15.27 4.96 -0.79
C PHE A 316 -15.67 3.50 -0.55
N THR A 317 -16.70 3.29 0.26
CA THR A 317 -17.27 2.00 0.61
C THR A 317 -18.74 2.20 0.96
N GLU A 318 -19.52 1.12 0.95
CA GLU A 318 -20.92 1.14 1.37
C GLU A 318 -21.08 1.65 2.81
N ASP A 319 -22.20 2.31 3.11
CA ASP A 319 -22.46 2.94 4.41
C ASP A 319 -22.32 1.98 5.61
N ASP A 320 -22.66 0.70 5.46
CA ASP A 320 -22.59 -0.31 6.53
C ASP A 320 -21.17 -0.85 6.79
N ALA A 321 -20.23 -0.55 5.89
CA ALA A 321 -18.82 -0.89 6.02
C ALA A 321 -17.96 0.28 6.54
N LYS A 322 -18.57 1.45 6.80
CA LYS A 322 -17.88 2.61 7.37
C LYS A 322 -17.79 2.47 8.89
N ASP A 323 -16.60 2.74 9.41
CA ASP A 323 -16.37 2.85 10.84
C ASP A 323 -16.98 4.15 11.40
N ASP A 324 -17.21 4.18 12.72
CA ASP A 324 -17.76 5.35 13.39
C ASP A 324 -16.83 6.57 13.16
N PRO A 325 -17.34 7.68 12.59
CA PRO A 325 -16.59 8.92 12.44
C PRO A 325 -15.97 9.46 13.74
N SER A 326 -16.45 9.03 14.91
CA SER A 326 -15.85 9.38 16.20
C SER A 326 -14.43 8.82 16.37
N LEU A 327 -14.13 7.63 15.82
CA LEU A 327 -12.80 7.02 15.86
C LEU A 327 -11.76 7.84 15.11
N VAL A 328 -12.18 8.54 14.04
CA VAL A 328 -11.29 9.42 13.27
C VAL A 328 -10.64 10.47 14.14
N ALA A 329 -11.37 11.04 15.09
CA ALA A 329 -10.84 12.06 15.99
C ALA A 329 -9.78 11.51 16.96
N GLU A 330 -9.72 10.19 17.18
CA GLU A 330 -8.68 9.54 17.98
C GLU A 330 -7.41 9.25 17.16
N VAL A 331 -7.55 9.14 15.84
CA VAL A 331 -6.48 8.64 14.95
C VAL A 331 -5.71 9.76 14.28
N VAL A 332 -6.40 10.82 13.85
CA VAL A 332 -5.76 11.90 13.07
C VAL A 332 -5.58 13.17 13.89
N THR A 333 -4.38 13.76 13.83
CA THR A 333 -4.08 15.12 14.29
C THR A 333 -4.41 16.19 13.24
N CYS A 334 -4.65 15.75 11.99
CA CYS A 334 -4.92 16.63 10.85
C CYS A 334 -3.74 17.55 10.50
N THR A 335 -2.51 17.01 10.58
CA THR A 335 -1.31 17.74 10.17
C THR A 335 -1.21 17.77 8.64
N PRO A 336 -1.18 18.95 8.01
CA PRO A 336 -1.14 19.04 6.54
C PRO A 336 0.25 18.72 5.99
N LYS A 337 0.29 18.14 4.79
CA LYS A 337 1.52 17.91 4.02
C LYS A 337 1.41 18.51 2.63
N ALA A 338 2.50 19.09 2.13
CA ALA A 338 2.57 19.45 0.72
C ALA A 338 2.89 18.19 -0.12
N ILE A 339 2.38 18.14 -1.36
CA ILE A 339 2.57 16.97 -2.26
C ILE A 339 4.05 16.61 -2.40
N LYS A 340 4.95 17.59 -2.54
CA LYS A 340 6.39 17.36 -2.67
C LYS A 340 7.02 16.62 -1.48
N ASP A 341 6.40 16.69 -0.30
CA ASP A 341 6.89 16.04 0.93
C ASP A 341 6.35 14.61 1.08
N LEU A 342 5.47 14.19 0.16
CA LEU A 342 4.91 12.84 0.06
C LEU A 342 5.60 12.00 -1.01
N ILE A 343 6.07 12.64 -2.10
CA ILE A 343 6.70 11.96 -3.24
C ILE A 343 8.09 11.49 -2.87
N LEU A 344 8.41 10.27 -3.29
CA LEU A 344 9.71 9.62 -3.14
C LEU A 344 10.31 9.34 -4.52
N ASP A 345 11.53 9.79 -4.72
CA ASP A 345 12.36 9.38 -5.85
C ASP A 345 13.31 8.26 -5.41
N SER A 346 13.62 7.35 -6.33
CA SER A 346 14.60 6.30 -6.06
C SER A 346 16.03 6.77 -6.27
N GLN A 347 16.96 6.12 -5.58
CA GLN A 347 18.40 6.32 -5.72
C GLN A 347 19.11 4.99 -5.95
N ILE A 348 20.37 5.04 -6.42
CA ILE A 348 21.17 3.82 -6.60
C ILE A 348 21.43 3.21 -5.22
N PHE A 349 21.28 1.89 -5.11
CA PHE A 349 21.57 1.18 -3.86
C PHE A 349 23.03 0.76 -3.80
N SER A 350 23.75 1.12 -2.73
CA SER A 350 25.21 0.90 -2.67
C SER A 350 25.62 -0.58 -2.65
N LYS A 351 24.70 -1.46 -2.28
CA LYS A 351 24.91 -2.91 -2.20
C LYS A 351 24.66 -3.65 -3.52
N GLY A 352 24.20 -2.95 -4.57
CA GLY A 352 24.17 -3.50 -5.93
C GLY A 352 25.52 -3.32 -6.61
N LYS A 353 26.14 -4.40 -7.09
CA LYS A 353 27.50 -4.38 -7.65
C LYS A 353 27.55 -3.92 -9.12
N ASN A 354 26.46 -4.07 -9.87
CA ASN A 354 26.37 -3.73 -11.29
C ASN A 354 25.73 -2.34 -11.53
N GLY A 355 25.17 -1.71 -10.51
CA GLY A 355 24.54 -0.38 -10.60
C GLY A 355 23.12 -0.40 -11.18
N ASN A 356 22.48 -1.57 -11.20
CA ASN A 356 21.14 -1.81 -11.71
C ASN A 356 20.08 -1.88 -10.60
N THR A 357 20.48 -1.78 -9.33
CA THR A 357 19.58 -1.68 -8.18
C THR A 357 19.25 -0.24 -7.82
N ARG A 358 17.95 0.06 -7.70
CA ARG A 358 17.44 1.32 -7.14
C ARG A 358 16.63 1.08 -5.88
N VAL A 359 16.75 1.93 -4.87
CA VAL A 359 16.07 1.83 -3.56
C VAL A 359 15.29 3.11 -3.24
N TYR A 360 14.24 2.96 -2.44
CA TYR A 360 13.42 4.07 -1.92
C TYR A 360 13.65 4.21 -0.42
N SER A 361 14.05 5.42 0.02
CA SER A 361 14.14 5.75 1.44
C SER A 361 12.79 6.23 1.96
N VAL A 362 12.44 5.76 3.16
CA VAL A 362 11.13 5.99 3.81
C VAL A 362 11.35 6.47 5.25
N PRO A 363 10.44 7.28 5.81
CA PRO A 363 10.60 7.85 7.15
C PRO A 363 10.16 6.90 8.28
N PHE A 364 10.32 5.59 8.10
CA PHE A 364 9.97 4.55 9.07
C PHE A 364 10.91 3.34 8.90
N GLU A 365 10.93 2.44 9.87
CA GLU A 365 12.06 1.51 10.10
C GLU A 365 11.79 0.07 9.63
N GLU A 366 10.52 -0.31 9.54
CA GLU A 366 10.03 -1.68 9.41
C GLU A 366 10.53 -2.39 8.14
N PHE A 367 10.75 -1.63 7.07
CA PHE A 367 11.06 -2.17 5.76
C PHE A 367 11.68 -1.14 4.82
N SER A 368 12.15 -1.63 3.68
CA SER A 368 12.58 -0.87 2.52
C SER A 368 12.22 -1.64 1.27
N ILE A 369 12.11 -0.93 0.15
CA ILE A 369 11.79 -1.52 -1.15
C ILE A 369 12.82 -1.10 -2.19
N MET A 370 13.25 -2.07 -3.00
CA MET A 370 14.18 -1.86 -4.10
C MET A 370 13.65 -2.49 -5.39
N LYS A 371 14.24 -2.04 -6.49
CA LYS A 371 14.01 -2.51 -7.85
C LYS A 371 15.34 -2.90 -8.48
N ILE A 372 15.36 -4.01 -9.21
CA ILE A 372 16.48 -4.44 -10.06
C ILE A 372 16.01 -4.41 -11.53
N ASP A 373 16.79 -3.73 -12.39
CA ASP A 373 16.58 -3.68 -13.84
C ASP A 373 17.72 -4.42 -14.57
N GLY A 374 17.45 -5.60 -15.15
CA GLY A 374 18.47 -6.43 -15.81
C GLY A 374 19.35 -7.23 -14.83
N ASP A 375 20.60 -7.49 -15.21
CA ASP A 375 21.54 -8.32 -14.44
C ASP A 375 22.11 -7.60 -13.23
N GLU A 376 22.17 -8.27 -12.08
CA GLU A 376 22.65 -7.67 -10.84
C GLU A 376 23.29 -8.70 -9.91
N VAL A 377 24.24 -8.25 -9.09
CA VAL A 377 24.72 -8.98 -7.92
C VAL A 377 24.48 -8.11 -6.71
N LEU A 378 23.66 -8.60 -5.78
CA LEU A 378 23.31 -7.89 -4.57
C LEU A 378 24.07 -8.49 -3.39
N GLU A 379 24.83 -7.64 -2.69
CA GLU A 379 25.48 -8.03 -1.44
C GLU A 379 24.48 -8.55 -0.41
N ALA A 380 24.96 -9.40 0.49
CA ALA A 380 24.17 -9.92 1.59
C ALA A 380 23.49 -8.81 2.42
N LEU A 381 22.17 -8.89 2.52
CA LEU A 381 21.34 -8.04 3.39
C LEU A 381 21.35 -8.59 4.82
N ASP A 382 21.24 -7.74 5.84
CA ASP A 382 21.25 -8.19 7.24
C ASP A 382 19.91 -8.80 7.69
N GLY A 383 18.83 -8.62 6.92
CA GLY A 383 17.49 -9.15 7.17
C GLY A 383 16.95 -9.92 5.97
N ALA A 384 15.82 -10.61 6.18
CA ALA A 384 15.13 -11.33 5.11
C ALA A 384 14.51 -10.38 4.07
N GLY A 385 14.30 -10.91 2.86
CA GLY A 385 13.61 -10.21 1.78
C GLY A 385 12.62 -11.10 1.03
N ILE A 386 11.71 -10.48 0.31
CA ILE A 386 10.75 -11.14 -0.58
C ILE A 386 10.82 -10.43 -1.93
N ALA A 387 11.04 -11.21 -3.00
CA ALA A 387 11.20 -10.72 -4.35
C ALA A 387 10.07 -11.19 -5.27
N VAL A 388 9.69 -10.37 -6.24
CA VAL A 388 8.74 -10.72 -7.31
C VAL A 388 9.24 -10.25 -8.67
N VAL A 389 9.15 -11.11 -9.69
CA VAL A 389 9.39 -10.71 -11.09
C VAL A 389 8.17 -9.98 -11.61
N ILE A 390 8.30 -8.69 -11.91
CA ILE A 390 7.23 -7.90 -12.54
C ILE A 390 7.29 -8.01 -14.06
N ASP A 391 8.47 -8.05 -14.64
CA ASP A 391 8.66 -8.19 -16.10
C ASP A 391 9.88 -9.07 -16.43
N GLY A 392 9.80 -9.78 -17.56
CA GLY A 392 10.85 -10.68 -18.03
C GLY A 392 10.91 -12.03 -17.32
N GLU A 393 12.07 -12.67 -17.40
CA GLU A 393 12.41 -13.94 -16.78
C GLU A 393 13.77 -13.84 -16.09
N TYR A 394 13.87 -14.39 -14.88
CA TYR A 394 15.09 -14.29 -14.07
C TYR A 394 15.56 -15.65 -13.57
N ALA A 395 16.87 -15.87 -13.67
CA ALA A 395 17.57 -16.84 -12.84
C ALA A 395 18.08 -16.16 -11.57
N LEU A 396 17.76 -16.74 -10.41
CA LEU A 396 18.25 -16.32 -9.10
C LEU A 396 19.22 -17.38 -8.57
N GLU A 397 20.45 -16.96 -8.26
CA GLU A 397 21.52 -17.83 -7.75
C GLU A 397 21.97 -17.37 -6.36
N GLU A 398 22.20 -18.33 -5.45
CA GLU A 398 23.06 -18.11 -4.28
C GLU A 398 24.54 -18.08 -4.75
N GLU A 399 25.44 -17.39 -4.04
CA GLU A 399 26.87 -17.26 -4.41
C GLU A 399 27.57 -18.62 -4.65
N GLU A 400 27.12 -19.71 -4.00
CA GLU A 400 27.64 -21.07 -4.21
C GLU A 400 27.17 -21.71 -5.55
N GLY A 401 26.46 -20.97 -6.40
CA GLY A 401 26.05 -21.40 -7.74
C GLY A 401 24.81 -22.29 -7.76
N VAL A 402 24.08 -22.40 -6.65
CA VAL A 402 22.79 -23.08 -6.60
C VAL A 402 21.75 -22.19 -7.28
N LYS A 403 21.16 -22.71 -8.36
CA LYS A 403 20.08 -22.03 -9.10
C LYS A 403 18.73 -22.27 -8.42
N HIS A 404 18.02 -21.19 -8.14
CA HIS A 404 16.67 -21.19 -7.58
C HIS A 404 15.72 -20.54 -8.58
N GLY A 405 15.08 -21.31 -9.46
CA GLY A 405 14.09 -20.70 -10.36
C GLY A 405 13.16 -21.68 -11.10
N GLY A 406 12.26 -21.10 -11.89
CA GLY A 406 10.91 -21.56 -12.19
C GLY A 406 10.75 -22.69 -13.21
N GLN A 407 9.58 -22.73 -13.88
CA GLN A 407 9.26 -23.77 -14.88
C GLN A 407 9.92 -23.50 -16.26
N GLY A 408 10.79 -22.48 -16.36
CA GLY A 408 11.52 -22.18 -17.59
C GLY A 408 12.48 -23.30 -18.00
N PRO A 409 12.85 -23.37 -19.29
CA PRO A 409 13.72 -24.43 -19.83
C PRO A 409 15.11 -24.48 -19.16
N ASP A 410 15.62 -23.36 -18.63
CA ASP A 410 16.95 -23.29 -17.98
C ASP A 410 16.85 -22.96 -16.47
N GLY A 411 15.65 -23.12 -15.91
CA GLY A 411 15.37 -22.88 -14.49
C GLY A 411 15.07 -21.42 -14.16
N GLU A 412 14.63 -20.60 -15.11
CA GLU A 412 14.21 -19.22 -14.84
C GLU A 412 12.78 -19.11 -14.28
N GLY A 413 12.58 -18.15 -13.38
CA GLY A 413 11.27 -17.69 -12.96
C GLY A 413 10.76 -16.58 -13.88
N GLY A 414 9.66 -16.82 -14.59
CA GLY A 414 8.99 -15.78 -15.37
C GLY A 414 8.17 -14.82 -14.51
N GLN A 415 7.59 -13.80 -15.15
CA GLN A 415 6.67 -12.82 -14.56
C GLN A 415 5.72 -13.45 -13.53
N GLY A 416 5.76 -12.96 -12.29
CA GLY A 416 4.98 -13.42 -11.15
C GLY A 416 5.64 -14.50 -10.30
N THR A 417 6.87 -14.93 -10.63
CA THR A 417 7.64 -15.78 -9.71
C THR A 417 8.01 -14.98 -8.47
N VAL A 418 7.71 -15.56 -7.30
CA VAL A 418 7.98 -14.96 -5.99
C VAL A 418 9.00 -15.80 -5.22
N TRP A 419 9.99 -15.16 -4.61
CA TRP A 419 10.97 -15.82 -3.73
C TRP A 419 11.04 -15.15 -2.37
N PHE A 420 11.11 -15.95 -1.31
CA PHE A 420 11.70 -15.57 -0.04
C PHE A 420 13.22 -15.72 -0.12
N ILE A 421 13.94 -14.74 0.43
CA ILE A 421 15.39 -14.69 0.50
C ILE A 421 15.78 -14.50 1.97
N GLY A 422 16.41 -15.51 2.56
CA GLY A 422 16.90 -15.43 3.93
C GLY A 422 17.99 -14.36 4.08
N SER A 423 18.10 -13.78 5.27
CA SER A 423 19.16 -12.84 5.66
C SER A 423 20.56 -13.37 5.38
N HIS A 424 21.54 -12.51 5.18
CA HIS A 424 22.93 -12.88 4.94
C HIS A 424 23.16 -13.72 3.66
N THR A 425 22.24 -13.63 2.70
CA THR A 425 22.35 -14.31 1.39
C THR A 425 22.79 -13.30 0.35
N GLU A 426 23.99 -13.46 -0.20
CA GLU A 426 24.38 -12.78 -1.44
C GLU A 426 23.61 -13.41 -2.61
N THR A 427 23.06 -12.57 -3.49
CA THR A 427 22.22 -13.04 -4.61
C THR A 427 22.74 -12.53 -5.94
N LYS A 428 22.66 -13.39 -6.96
CA LYS A 428 22.93 -13.03 -8.34
C LYS A 428 21.67 -13.21 -9.18
N TRP A 429 21.29 -12.13 -9.85
CA TRP A 429 20.12 -12.02 -10.69
C TRP A 429 20.58 -11.95 -12.15
N THR A 430 20.15 -12.91 -12.96
CA THR A 430 20.44 -12.92 -14.40
C THR A 430 19.12 -12.83 -15.15
N ALA A 431 18.91 -11.73 -15.87
CA ALA A 431 17.73 -11.50 -16.68
C ALA A 431 17.89 -12.19 -18.04
N ARG A 432 16.88 -12.94 -18.45
CA ARG A 432 16.85 -13.50 -19.80
C ARG A 432 16.85 -12.35 -20.82
N ASP A 433 17.69 -12.48 -21.85
CA ASP A 433 17.92 -11.44 -22.86
C ASP A 433 18.44 -10.08 -22.29
N GLY A 434 18.94 -10.07 -21.05
CA GLY A 434 19.47 -8.89 -20.38
C GLY A 434 18.43 -7.83 -20.03
N LYS A 435 17.13 -8.19 -20.01
CA LYS A 435 16.03 -7.26 -19.71
C LYS A 435 15.02 -7.90 -18.77
N GLY A 436 14.53 -7.10 -17.84
CA GLY A 436 13.46 -7.48 -16.94
C GLY A 436 13.38 -6.52 -15.76
N GLU A 437 12.43 -6.80 -14.88
CA GLU A 437 12.14 -5.98 -13.70
C GLU A 437 11.81 -6.89 -12.52
N VAL A 438 12.58 -6.78 -11.43
CA VAL A 438 12.32 -7.45 -10.14
C VAL A 438 12.15 -6.39 -9.06
N TRP A 439 11.16 -6.60 -8.19
CA TRP A 439 10.99 -5.80 -6.99
C TRP A 439 11.24 -6.63 -5.75
N ILE A 440 11.93 -6.04 -4.77
CA ILE A 440 12.32 -6.72 -3.53
C ILE A 440 11.94 -5.85 -2.34
N ALA A 441 11.07 -6.40 -1.48
CA ALA A 441 10.83 -5.90 -0.14
C ALA A 441 11.85 -6.52 0.81
N PHE A 442 12.45 -5.72 1.68
CA PHE A 442 13.51 -6.20 2.57
C PHE A 442 13.62 -5.34 3.82
N TYR A 443 14.42 -5.80 4.77
CA TYR A 443 14.91 -5.00 5.89
C TYR A 443 16.42 -5.18 6.01
N ASP A 444 17.17 -4.08 6.19
CA ASP A 444 18.63 -4.13 6.33
C ASP A 444 19.15 -3.08 7.31
N LYS A 445 19.48 -3.54 8.53
CA LYS A 445 20.09 -2.68 9.56
C LYS A 445 21.45 -2.10 9.13
N LYS A 446 22.17 -2.75 8.22
CA LYS A 446 23.56 -2.43 7.85
C LYS A 446 23.67 -1.56 6.60
N ALA A 447 22.59 -1.37 5.83
CA ALA A 447 22.57 -0.47 4.68
C ALA A 447 22.81 1.00 5.11
N PRO A 448 23.31 1.91 4.25
CA PRO A 448 23.44 3.33 4.60
C PRO A 448 22.11 3.94 5.06
N HIS A 449 22.14 4.81 6.08
CA HIS A 449 20.91 5.35 6.71
C HIS A 449 20.09 6.23 5.74
N ASP A 450 20.75 6.87 4.78
CA ASP A 450 20.11 7.66 3.73
C ASP A 450 19.52 6.80 2.60
N GLU A 451 19.83 5.50 2.55
CA GLU A 451 19.38 4.57 1.50
C GLU A 451 18.13 3.76 1.87
N VAL A 452 17.94 3.46 3.15
CA VAL A 452 16.85 2.62 3.65
C VAL A 452 15.90 3.41 4.55
N GLY A 453 14.92 2.70 5.12
CA GLY A 453 14.09 3.21 6.21
C GLY A 453 14.90 3.73 7.40
N LEU A 454 14.26 4.54 8.25
CA LEU A 454 14.87 5.02 9.49
C LEU A 454 15.39 3.86 10.36
N LYS A 455 16.35 4.15 11.25
CA LYS A 455 17.01 3.14 12.08
C LYS A 455 16.99 3.45 13.57
#